data_AF-A0A945S122-F1
#
_entry.id   AF-A0A945S122-F1
#
_cell.length_a   1.000
_cell.length_b   1.000
_cell.length_c   1.000
_cell.angle_alpha   90.00
_cell.angle_beta   90.00
_cell.angle_gamma   90.00
#
_symmetry.space_group_name_H-M   'P 1'
#
loop_
_entity.id
_entity.type
_entity.pdbx_description
1 polymer ?
#
loop_
_entity_poly.entity_id
_entity_poly.type
_entity_poly.pdbx_seq_one_letter_code
_entity_poly.pdbx_strand_id
1 'polypeptide(L)'
;VVAAPTGVEIIVDWKTARARYAAPYVAHHLQPTCYLYAHRKLGGRDDTGFRFDVVTKTKTPAVQKCPTERDPDSSSRLVELVRMIEKAARHECFIPNDQSWRCKGCEYSSACEAWHRDRSKSLYHFQLAA
;
A
#
# COMPACT_ATOMS: atom_id res chain seq x y z
N VAL A 1 6.44 8.78 18.33
CA VAL A 1 7.19 9.70 17.46
C VAL A 1 8.51 10.03 18.12
N VAL A 2 9.61 10.17 17.38
CA VAL A 2 10.94 10.45 17.96
C VAL A 2 11.48 11.78 17.44
N ALA A 3 12.17 12.53 18.29
CA ALA A 3 12.90 13.71 17.85
C ALA A 3 14.17 13.27 17.11
N ALA A 4 14.36 13.77 15.89
CA ALA A 4 15.62 13.62 15.17
C ALA A 4 16.71 14.50 15.81
N PRO A 5 18.00 14.18 15.60
CA PRO A 5 19.10 15.07 16.00
C PRO A 5 18.98 16.50 15.41
N THR A 6 18.26 16.65 14.30
CA THR A 6 17.96 17.94 13.65
C THR A 6 16.81 18.71 14.31
N GLY A 7 16.17 18.18 15.35
CA GLY A 7 14.99 18.76 16.01
C GLY A 7 13.66 18.53 15.28
N VAL A 8 13.71 17.89 14.10
CA VAL A 8 12.53 17.50 13.33
C VAL A 8 11.89 16.27 13.95
N GLU A 9 10.56 16.26 14.03
CA GLU A 9 9.81 15.11 14.52
C GLU A 9 9.77 13.98 13.46
N ILE A 10 9.98 12.72 13.84
CA ILE A 10 9.94 11.58 12.92
C ILE A 10 9.04 10.46 13.44
N ILE A 11 8.07 10.05 12.62
CA ILE A 11 7.30 8.81 12.81
C ILE A 11 8.17 7.64 12.33
N VAL A 12 8.36 6.64 13.19
CA VAL A 12 9.17 5.45 12.88
C VAL A 12 8.30 4.21 12.86
N ASP A 13 8.33 3.49 11.75
CA ASP A 13 7.68 2.19 11.59
C ASP A 13 8.72 1.07 11.58
N TRP A 14 8.64 0.20 12.58
CA TRP A 14 9.56 -0.91 12.76
C TRP A 14 9.07 -2.13 11.99
N LYS A 15 9.94 -2.69 11.14
CA LYS A 15 9.63 -3.86 10.31
C LYS A 15 10.70 -4.93 10.46
N THR A 16 10.30 -6.18 10.22
CA THR A 16 11.25 -7.24 9.89
C THR A 16 11.09 -7.64 8.42
N ALA A 17 12.19 -7.98 7.74
CA ALA A 17 12.15 -8.31 6.32
C ALA A 17 13.15 -9.41 5.98
N ARG A 18 12.88 -10.19 4.92
CA ARG A 18 13.82 -11.20 4.39
C ARG A 18 15.13 -10.56 3.89
N ALA A 19 15.05 -9.33 3.40
CA ALA A 19 16.16 -8.60 2.80
C ALA A 19 15.99 -7.10 3.08
N ARG A 20 17.04 -6.33 2.80
CA ARG A 20 16.99 -4.87 2.83
C ARG A 20 15.94 -4.32 1.86
N TYR A 21 15.31 -3.22 2.23
CA TYR A 21 14.40 -2.52 1.32
C TYR A 21 15.20 -1.79 0.25
N ALA A 22 14.75 -1.92 -1.01
CA ALA A 22 15.29 -1.16 -2.13
C ALA A 22 14.72 0.26 -2.12
N ALA A 23 15.52 1.25 -2.54
CA ALA A 23 15.09 2.66 -2.54
C ALA A 23 13.78 2.90 -3.33
N PRO A 24 13.57 2.33 -4.54
CA PRO A 24 12.31 2.51 -5.27
C PRO A 24 11.09 1.96 -4.51
N TYR A 25 11.26 0.83 -3.82
CA TYR A 25 10.19 0.25 -3.01
C TYR A 25 9.78 1.19 -1.86
N VAL A 26 10.75 1.80 -1.19
CA VAL A 26 10.51 2.78 -0.12
C VAL A 26 9.84 4.05 -0.66
N ALA A 27 10.31 4.55 -1.81
CA ALA A 27 9.78 5.74 -2.46
C ALA A 27 8.28 5.58 -2.79
N HIS A 28 7.89 4.43 -3.36
CA HIS A 28 6.50 4.17 -3.77
C HIS A 28 5.60 3.58 -2.67
N HIS A 29 6.13 3.32 -1.47
CA HIS A 29 5.33 2.75 -0.39
C HIS A 29 4.22 3.71 0.05
N LEU A 30 2.98 3.26 0.17
CA LEU A 30 1.86 4.16 0.50
C LEU A 30 1.80 4.54 1.99
N GLN A 31 2.25 3.63 2.86
CA GLN A 31 2.16 3.78 4.32
C GLN A 31 2.71 5.11 4.88
N PRO A 32 3.90 5.62 4.50
CA PRO A 32 4.40 6.91 4.96
C PRO A 32 3.41 8.05 4.68
N THR A 33 2.82 8.06 3.48
CA THR A 33 1.81 9.06 3.09
C THR A 33 0.58 8.98 3.99
N CYS A 34 0.10 7.77 4.30
CA CYS A 34 -1.05 7.58 5.19
C CYS A 34 -0.79 8.11 6.60
N TYR A 35 0.36 7.76 7.19
CA TYR A 35 0.70 8.20 8.54
C TYR A 35 0.91 9.70 8.63
N LEU A 36 1.65 10.29 7.68
CA LEU A 36 1.90 11.73 7.65
C LEU A 36 0.61 12.53 7.41
N TYR A 37 -0.26 12.05 6.50
CA TYR A 37 -1.56 12.68 6.27
C TYR A 37 -2.43 12.65 7.54
N ALA A 38 -2.55 11.49 8.19
CA ALA A 38 -3.32 11.36 9.43
C ALA A 38 -2.74 12.21 10.56
N HIS A 39 -1.41 12.22 10.71
CA HIS A 39 -0.71 13.03 11.71
C HIS A 39 -1.03 14.52 11.58
N ARG A 40 -0.93 15.06 10.35
CA ARG A 40 -1.31 16.45 10.06
C ARG A 40 -2.79 16.72 10.37
N LYS A 41 -3.69 15.80 10.02
CA LYS A 41 -5.14 15.94 10.32
C LYS A 41 -5.47 15.91 11.82
N LEU A 42 -4.59 15.35 12.64
CA LEU A 42 -4.73 15.31 14.10
C LEU A 42 -4.00 16.48 14.80
N GLY A 43 -3.56 17.50 14.05
CA GLY A 43 -2.90 18.68 14.60
C GLY A 43 -1.39 18.53 14.78
N GLY A 44 -0.80 17.47 14.24
CA GLY A 44 0.65 17.29 14.23
C GLY A 44 1.37 18.26 13.30
N ARG A 45 2.70 18.39 13.45
CA ARG A 45 3.52 19.33 12.69
C ARG A 45 3.59 18.97 11.20
N ASP A 46 3.72 20.00 10.37
CA ASP A 46 3.81 19.84 8.91
C ASP A 46 5.18 19.35 8.42
N ASP A 47 6.22 19.59 9.22
CA ASP A 47 7.60 19.17 8.95
C ASP A 47 7.93 17.77 9.51
N THR A 48 6.96 17.08 10.10
CA THR A 48 7.14 15.71 10.61
C THR A 48 7.55 14.76 9.47
N GLY A 49 8.68 14.09 9.64
CA GLY A 49 9.18 13.08 8.71
C GLY A 49 8.67 11.67 9.01
N PHE A 50 8.92 10.74 8.09
CA PHE A 50 8.64 9.31 8.28
C PHE A 50 9.84 8.45 7.89
N ARG A 51 10.08 7.39 8.66
CA ARG A 51 11.18 6.44 8.42
C ARG A 51 10.78 5.01 8.73
N PHE A 52 11.22 4.07 7.89
CA PHE A 52 11.21 2.65 8.26
C PHE A 52 12.51 2.28 8.98
N ASP A 53 12.39 1.57 10.11
CA ASP A 53 13.52 0.88 10.74
C ASP A 53 13.33 -0.63 10.50
N VAL A 54 14.10 -1.17 9.56
CA VAL A 54 13.93 -2.55 9.05
C VAL A 54 15.03 -3.45 9.60
N VAL A 55 14.65 -4.52 10.29
CA VAL A 55 15.56 -5.58 10.74
C VAL A 55 15.54 -6.75 9.75
N THR A 56 16.68 -7.10 9.15
CA THR A 56 16.75 -8.23 8.21
C THR A 56 16.80 -9.57 8.92
N LYS A 57 16.07 -10.55 8.40
CA LYS A 57 16.00 -11.95 8.88
C LYS A 57 17.07 -12.84 8.22
N THR A 58 18.20 -12.25 7.87
CA THR A 58 19.36 -12.91 7.25
C THR A 58 20.23 -13.57 8.33
N LYS A 59 21.11 -14.52 7.95
CA LYS A 59 22.06 -15.15 8.88
C LYS A 59 22.86 -14.15 9.71
N THR A 60 23.20 -13.00 9.10
CA THR A 60 23.72 -11.83 9.78
C THR A 60 22.66 -10.72 9.71
N PRO A 61 21.88 -10.49 10.78
CA PRO A 61 20.87 -9.44 10.81
C PRO A 61 21.49 -8.05 10.68
N ALA A 62 20.80 -7.15 10.00
CA ALA A 62 21.16 -5.74 9.91
C ALA A 62 19.95 -4.86 10.19
N VAL A 63 20.18 -3.72 10.83
CA VAL A 63 19.18 -2.66 10.98
C VAL A 63 19.39 -1.66 9.85
N GLN A 64 18.39 -1.49 8.99
CA GLN A 64 18.40 -0.51 7.91
C GLN A 64 17.40 0.60 8.23
N LYS A 65 17.89 1.83 8.34
CA LYS A 65 17.06 3.03 8.43
C LYS A 65 16.74 3.54 7.02
N CYS A 66 15.46 3.62 6.67
CA CYS A 66 15.00 4.04 5.35
C CYS A 66 14.13 5.30 5.50
N PRO A 67 14.71 6.51 5.46
CA PRO A 67 13.92 7.74 5.46
C PRO A 67 13.07 7.81 4.18
N THR A 68 11.97 8.54 4.27
CA THR A 68 11.02 8.71 3.16
C THR A 68 10.79 10.19 2.89
N GLU A 69 10.53 10.52 1.62
CA GLU A 69 10.21 11.89 1.18
C GLU A 69 8.78 11.91 0.68
N ARG A 70 7.97 12.85 1.18
CA ARG A 70 6.58 13.04 0.77
C ARG A 70 6.30 14.51 0.56
N ASP A 71 5.72 14.82 -0.59
CA ASP A 71 5.27 16.15 -0.94
C ASP A 71 3.76 16.30 -0.68
N PRO A 72 3.22 17.53 -0.77
CA PRO A 72 1.78 17.74 -0.68
C PRO A 72 0.96 16.96 -1.72
N ASP A 73 1.49 16.74 -2.93
CA ASP A 73 0.80 16.01 -3.99
C ASP A 73 0.57 14.53 -3.64
N SER A 74 1.51 13.93 -2.91
CA SER A 74 1.39 12.57 -2.36
C SER A 74 0.12 12.43 -1.52
N SER A 75 -0.20 13.44 -0.70
CA SER A 75 -1.42 13.45 0.12
C SER A 75 -2.68 13.61 -0.72
N SER A 76 -2.67 14.51 -1.71
CA SER A 76 -3.78 14.69 -2.65
C SER A 76 -4.08 13.39 -3.41
N ARG A 77 -3.04 12.74 -3.93
CA ARG A 77 -3.15 11.44 -4.60
C ARG A 77 -3.70 10.36 -3.69
N LEU A 78 -3.27 10.31 -2.42
CA LEU A 78 -3.82 9.36 -1.44
C LEU A 78 -5.32 9.56 -1.25
N VAL A 79 -5.77 10.81 -1.06
CA VAL A 79 -7.20 11.13 -0.86
C VAL A 79 -8.03 10.68 -2.07
N GLU A 80 -7.57 10.96 -3.29
CA GLU A 80 -8.26 10.50 -4.50
C GLU A 80 -8.27 8.98 -4.63
N LEU A 81 -7.17 8.29 -4.32
CA LEU A 81 -7.13 6.83 -4.31
C LEU A 81 -8.15 6.24 -3.34
N VAL A 82 -8.24 6.78 -2.11
CA VAL A 82 -9.20 6.33 -1.10
C VAL A 82 -10.64 6.58 -1.57
N ARG A 83 -10.94 7.76 -2.12
CA ARG A 83 -12.26 8.08 -2.69
C ARG A 83 -12.67 7.09 -3.78
N MET A 84 -11.72 6.74 -4.66
CA MET A 84 -11.99 5.81 -5.75
C MET A 84 -12.19 4.37 -5.27
N ILE A 85 -11.38 3.90 -4.32
CA ILE A 85 -11.55 2.57 -3.71
C ILE A 85 -12.90 2.49 -3.00
N GLU A 86 -13.29 3.53 -2.27
CA GLU A 86 -14.58 3.59 -1.57
C GLU A 86 -15.76 3.58 -2.55
N LYS A 87 -15.67 4.33 -3.66
CA LYS A 87 -16.67 4.30 -4.75
C LYS A 87 -16.76 2.89 -5.36
N ALA A 88 -15.62 2.26 -5.64
CA ALA A 88 -15.59 0.91 -6.20
C ALA A 88 -16.22 -0.10 -5.24
N ALA A 89 -15.87 -0.05 -3.95
CA ALA A 89 -16.43 -0.93 -2.92
C ALA A 89 -17.96 -0.77 -2.80
N ARG A 90 -18.47 0.47 -2.77
CA ARG A 90 -19.93 0.74 -2.72
C ARG A 90 -20.71 0.19 -3.91
N HIS A 91 -20.09 0.12 -5.08
CA HIS A 91 -20.71 -0.41 -6.31
C HIS A 91 -20.27 -1.85 -6.59
N GLU A 92 -19.68 -2.52 -5.59
CA GLU A 92 -19.18 -3.89 -5.64
C GLU A 92 -18.21 -4.16 -6.82
N CYS A 93 -17.53 -3.12 -7.30
CA CYS A 93 -16.60 -3.17 -8.42
C CYS A 93 -15.24 -3.75 -8.00
N PHE A 94 -15.18 -5.07 -7.82
CA PHE A 94 -13.97 -5.80 -7.46
C PHE A 94 -13.32 -6.41 -8.72
N ILE A 95 -12.43 -5.68 -9.38
CA ILE A 95 -11.79 -6.14 -10.63
C ILE A 95 -10.55 -7.02 -10.31
N PRO A 96 -10.32 -8.12 -11.05
CA PRO A 96 -9.12 -8.94 -10.91
C PRO A 96 -7.83 -8.13 -11.09
N ASN A 97 -6.80 -8.50 -10.35
CA ASN A 97 -5.44 -7.96 -10.49
C ASN A 97 -4.45 -9.11 -10.70
N ASP A 98 -4.52 -9.70 -11.89
CA ASP A 98 -3.85 -10.96 -12.22
C ASP A 98 -2.32 -10.87 -12.20
N GLN A 99 -1.78 -9.65 -12.27
CA GLN A 99 -0.34 -9.37 -12.29
C GLN A 99 0.21 -8.93 -10.93
N SER A 100 -0.59 -8.98 -9.86
CA SER A 100 -0.13 -8.61 -8.53
C SER A 100 0.93 -9.58 -8.02
N TRP A 101 2.01 -9.05 -7.45
CA TRP A 101 3.01 -9.84 -6.73
C TRP A 101 2.41 -10.63 -5.54
N ARG A 102 1.23 -10.20 -5.06
CA ARG A 102 0.50 -10.83 -3.95
C ARG A 102 -0.38 -12.01 -4.40
N CYS A 103 -0.54 -12.27 -5.70
CA CYS A 103 -1.39 -13.37 -6.20
C CYS A 103 -1.02 -14.71 -5.55
N LYS A 104 0.29 -14.98 -5.39
CA LYS A 104 0.77 -16.18 -4.69
C LYS A 104 0.46 -16.08 -3.19
N GLY A 105 -0.49 -16.88 -2.71
CA GLY A 105 -0.95 -16.88 -1.32
C GLY A 105 -1.96 -15.77 -1.01
N CYS A 106 -2.62 -15.22 -2.02
CA CYS A 106 -3.75 -14.31 -1.83
C CYS A 106 -4.97 -15.09 -1.30
N GLU A 107 -5.56 -14.62 -0.21
CA GLU A 107 -6.76 -15.23 0.40
C GLU A 107 -8.00 -15.13 -0.51
N TYR A 108 -7.98 -14.22 -1.49
CA TYR A 108 -9.06 -13.99 -2.45
C TYR A 108 -8.78 -14.63 -3.82
N SER A 109 -7.75 -15.47 -3.96
CA SER A 109 -7.34 -16.01 -5.28
C SER A 109 -8.48 -16.75 -5.98
N SER A 110 -9.22 -17.61 -5.27
CA SER A 110 -10.34 -18.36 -5.85
C SER A 110 -11.47 -17.44 -6.35
N ALA A 111 -11.81 -16.40 -5.59
CA ALA A 111 -12.83 -15.42 -6.01
C ALA A 111 -12.34 -14.57 -7.20
N CYS A 112 -11.05 -14.22 -7.21
CA CYS A 112 -10.42 -13.48 -8.32
C CYS A 112 -10.42 -14.29 -9.62
N GLU A 113 -10.04 -15.57 -9.56
CA GLU A 113 -10.05 -16.50 -10.70
C GLU A 113 -11.47 -16.73 -11.24
N ALA A 114 -12.45 -16.87 -10.34
CA ALA A 114 -13.86 -17.08 -10.69
C ALA A 114 -14.61 -15.79 -11.07
N TRP A 115 -13.98 -14.61 -10.95
CA TRP A 115 -14.64 -13.31 -11.13
C TRP A 115 -15.45 -13.19 -12.43
N HIS A 116 -14.90 -13.72 -13.52
CA HIS A 116 -15.56 -13.69 -14.83
C HIS A 116 -16.80 -14.58 -14.88
N ARG A 117 -16.93 -15.63 -14.05
CA ARG A 117 -18.07 -16.56 -14.04
C ARG A 117 -19.29 -15.98 -13.34
N ASP A 118 -19.05 -15.29 -12.22
CA ASP A 118 -20.12 -14.64 -11.45
C ASP A 118 -20.62 -13.36 -12.13
N ARG A 119 -19.75 -12.70 -12.92
CA ARG A 119 -20.11 -11.54 -13.75
C ARG A 119 -20.48 -11.88 -15.18
N SER A 120 -20.14 -13.07 -15.70
CA SER A 120 -20.67 -13.57 -16.98
C SER A 120 -22.10 -14.07 -16.80
N LYS A 121 -23.02 -13.16 -16.48
CA LYS A 121 -24.34 -13.22 -17.12
C LYS A 121 -24.16 -12.70 -18.54
N SER A 122 -23.38 -13.41 -19.34
CA SER A 122 -23.43 -13.21 -20.79
C SER A 122 -24.89 -13.40 -21.18
N LEU A 123 -25.50 -12.36 -21.76
CA LEU A 123 -26.80 -12.48 -22.44
C LEU A 123 -26.71 -13.44 -23.64
N TYR A 124 -25.50 -13.86 -24.03
CA TYR A 124 -25.27 -14.92 -24.99
C TYR A 124 -25.10 -16.25 -24.27
N HIS A 125 -26.15 -17.05 -24.39
CA HIS A 125 -26.19 -18.47 -24.09
C HIS A 125 -25.35 -19.21 -25.14
N PHE A 126 -24.08 -19.51 -24.82
CA PHE A 126 -23.16 -20.20 -25.74
C PHE A 126 -23.53 -21.66 -26.06
N GLN A 127 -24.70 -22.17 -25.62
CA GLN A 127 -25.23 -23.47 -26.08
C GLN A 127 -25.86 -23.43 -27.48
N LEU A 128 -25.79 -22.31 -28.22
CA LEU A 128 -26.27 -22.21 -29.60
C LEU A 128 -25.17 -22.28 -30.68
N ALA A 129 -23.93 -22.55 -30.30
CA ALA A 129 -22.89 -22.94 -31.26
C ALA A 129 -22.64 -24.45 -31.11
N ALA A 130 -23.60 -25.23 -31.61
CA ALA A 130 -23.39 -26.63 -31.99
C ALA A 130 -22.72 -26.70 -33.37
#